data_AF-V5SG72-F1
#
_entry.id   AF-V5SG72-F1
#
_cell.length_a   1.000
_cell.length_b   1.000
_cell.length_c   1.000
_cell.angle_alpha   90.00
_cell.angle_beta   90.00
_cell.angle_gamma   90.00
#
_symmetry.space_group_name_H-M   'P 1'
#
loop_
_entity.id
_entity.type
_entity.pdbx_description
1 polymer ?
#
loop_
_entity_poly.entity_id
_entity_poly.type
_entity_poly.pdbx_seq_one_letter_code
_entity_poly.pdbx_strand_id
1 'polypeptide(L)'
;MTFGFLMIVMTLLESGQMSAAFVNTASLEECERRAAAVRTILSNGPQPLKDIICRRSDATFEPFSHDTQGAHTHRYLVSYDDTDARITQLSGNDAPCAADPAGQDPAKPTQYCAVSAQKLLSEGN
;
A
#
# COMPACT_ATOMS: atom_id res chain seq x y z
N MET A 1 16.58 15.14 -3.92
CA MET A 1 15.77 14.01 -3.43
C MET A 1 14.93 13.54 -4.59
N THR A 2 15.00 12.27 -4.94
CA THR A 2 14.25 11.73 -6.08
C THR A 2 12.92 11.23 -5.55
N PHE A 3 11.90 12.08 -5.59
CA PHE A 3 10.51 11.70 -5.33
C PHE A 3 10.09 10.68 -6.38
N GLY A 4 9.62 9.51 -5.94
CA GLY A 4 9.11 8.45 -6.83
C GLY A 4 7.59 8.42 -6.87
N PHE A 5 7.06 7.47 -7.64
CA PHE A 5 5.66 7.07 -7.53
C PHE A 5 5.60 5.71 -6.86
N LEU A 6 4.66 5.55 -5.94
CA LEU A 6 4.41 4.29 -5.27
C LEU A 6 3.09 3.73 -5.77
N MET A 7 3.16 2.52 -6.33
CA MET A 7 1.97 1.71 -6.55
C MET A 7 1.62 1.00 -5.24
N ILE A 8 0.40 1.20 -4.77
CA ILE A 8 -0.14 0.58 -3.57
C ILE A 8 -1.28 -0.35 -3.99
N VAL A 9 -1.08 -1.65 -3.83
CA VAL A 9 -2.07 -2.68 -4.16
C VAL A 9 -2.69 -3.16 -2.86
N MET A 10 -3.98 -2.88 -2.66
CA MET A 10 -4.71 -3.26 -1.46
C MET A 10 -5.66 -4.42 -1.74
N THR A 11 -5.55 -5.48 -0.95
CA THR A 11 -6.40 -6.68 -1.02
C THR A 11 -6.97 -6.99 0.36
N LEU A 12 -8.15 -7.62 0.39
CA LEU A 12 -8.74 -8.08 1.65
C LEU A 12 -8.46 -9.58 1.80
N LEU A 13 -7.75 -9.93 2.88
CA LEU A 13 -7.49 -11.32 3.24
C LEU A 13 -8.76 -12.00 3.76
N GLU A 14 -8.79 -13.33 3.72
CA GLU A 14 -9.91 -14.13 4.27
C GLU A 14 -10.18 -13.87 5.76
N SER A 15 -9.15 -13.45 6.51
CA SER A 15 -9.27 -13.04 7.92
C SER A 15 -10.02 -11.70 8.10
N GLY A 16 -10.37 -11.00 7.03
CA GLY A 16 -10.94 -9.64 7.05
C GLY A 16 -9.89 -8.55 7.24
N GLN A 17 -8.61 -8.90 7.27
CA GLN A 17 -7.50 -7.95 7.39
C GLN A 17 -7.11 -7.39 6.01
N MET A 18 -6.78 -6.09 5.94
CA MET A 18 -6.23 -5.52 4.71
C MET A 18 -4.76 -5.95 4.53
N SER A 19 -4.41 -6.41 3.34
CA SER A 19 -3.04 -6.62 2.90
C SER A 19 -2.65 -5.57 1.86
N ALA A 20 -1.41 -5.08 1.93
CA ALA A 20 -0.84 -4.16 0.97
C ALA A 20 0.44 -4.72 0.35
N ALA A 21 0.57 -4.56 -0.96
CA ALA A 21 1.83 -4.71 -1.68
C ALA A 21 2.24 -3.35 -2.27
N PHE A 22 3.54 -3.09 -2.25
CA PHE A 22 4.13 -1.81 -2.57
C PHE A 22 5.13 -1.95 -3.72
N VAL A 23 5.01 -1.15 -4.77
CA VAL A 23 5.95 -1.18 -5.90
C VAL A 23 6.47 0.22 -6.17
N ASN A 24 7.78 0.39 -6.03
CA ASN A 24 8.45 1.63 -6.36
C ASN A 24 8.49 1.79 -7.89
N THR A 25 8.14 2.96 -8.40
CA THR A 25 8.14 3.29 -9.83
C THR A 25 8.74 4.67 -10.07
N ALA A 26 9.34 4.87 -11.25
CA ALA A 26 10.05 6.11 -11.56
C ALA A 26 9.11 7.24 -12.04
N SER A 27 7.93 6.90 -12.55
CA SER A 27 6.95 7.86 -13.06
C SER A 27 5.52 7.39 -12.87
N LEU A 28 4.56 8.33 -12.92
CA LEU A 28 3.13 8.02 -12.88
C LEU A 28 2.72 7.08 -14.01
N GLU A 29 3.20 7.33 -15.23
CA GLU A 29 2.88 6.52 -16.41
C GLU A 29 3.34 5.06 -16.23
N GLU A 30 4.54 4.86 -15.68
CA GLU A 30 5.01 3.52 -15.36
C GLU A 30 4.13 2.85 -14.30
N CYS A 31 3.77 3.60 -13.25
CA CYS A 31 2.89 3.12 -12.20
C CYS A 31 1.54 2.67 -12.74
N GLU A 32 0.86 3.53 -13.51
CA GLU A 32 -0.46 3.26 -14.07
C GLU A 32 -0.45 2.08 -15.05
N ARG A 33 0.58 1.99 -15.90
CA ARG A 33 0.75 0.85 -16.82
C ARG A 33 0.90 -0.46 -16.05
N ARG A 34 1.73 -0.48 -14.99
CA ARG A 34 1.89 -1.66 -14.13
C ARG A 34 0.60 -1.95 -13.37
N ALA A 35 -0.08 -0.93 -12.87
CA ALA A 35 -1.36 -1.07 -12.17
C ALA A 35 -2.41 -1.72 -13.06
N ALA A 36 -2.54 -1.30 -14.32
CA ALA A 36 -3.47 -1.91 -15.27
C ALA A 36 -3.20 -3.41 -15.49
N ALA A 37 -1.93 -3.79 -15.63
CA ALA A 37 -1.52 -5.19 -15.75
C ALA A 37 -1.85 -5.99 -14.47
N VAL A 38 -1.52 -5.45 -13.29
CA VAL A 38 -1.81 -6.09 -12.00
C VAL A 38 -3.32 -6.20 -11.75
N ARG A 39 -4.10 -5.17 -12.06
CA ARG A 39 -5.57 -5.21 -11.98
C ARG A 39 -6.11 -6.38 -12.79
N THR A 40 -5.63 -6.55 -14.03
CA THR A 40 -6.07 -7.63 -14.92
C THR A 40 -5.75 -9.01 -14.33
N ILE A 41 -4.58 -9.18 -13.72
CA ILE A 41 -4.17 -10.43 -13.08
C ILE A 41 -5.03 -10.71 -11.83
N LEU A 42 -5.19 -9.71 -10.95
CA LEU A 42 -5.86 -9.89 -9.67
C LEU A 42 -7.39 -9.97 -9.79
N SER A 43 -8.00 -9.37 -10.81
CA SER A 43 -9.44 -9.52 -11.08
C SER A 43 -9.86 -10.96 -11.36
N ASN A 44 -8.91 -11.83 -11.75
CA ASN A 44 -9.15 -13.26 -11.96
C ASN A 44 -8.66 -14.13 -10.77
N GLY A 45 -8.16 -13.50 -9.71
CA GLY A 45 -7.60 -14.17 -8.54
C GLY A 45 -8.66 -14.47 -7.46
N PRO A 46 -8.32 -15.32 -6.48
CA PRO A 46 -9.23 -15.70 -5.39
C PRO A 46 -9.37 -14.60 -4.32
N GLN A 47 -8.44 -13.65 -4.25
CA GLN A 47 -8.44 -12.59 -3.23
C GLN A 47 -9.12 -11.33 -3.78
N PRO A 48 -10.13 -10.78 -3.10
CA PRO A 48 -10.81 -9.57 -3.54
C PRO A 48 -9.85 -8.37 -3.51
N LEU A 49 -9.67 -7.76 -4.68
CA LEU A 49 -8.95 -6.52 -4.83
C LEU A 49 -9.79 -5.36 -4.26
N LYS A 50 -9.26 -4.66 -3.26
CA LYS A 50 -9.91 -3.49 -2.67
C LYS A 50 -9.63 -2.25 -3.52
N ASP A 51 -8.35 -2.00 -3.83
CA ASP A 51 -7.94 -0.88 -4.67
C ASP A 51 -6.51 -1.06 -5.20
N ILE A 52 -6.16 -0.35 -6.28
CA ILE A 52 -4.78 -0.15 -6.74
C ILE A 52 -4.58 1.33 -7.04
N ILE A 53 -3.65 1.94 -6.32
CA ILE A 53 -3.44 3.38 -6.31
C ILE A 53 -2.02 3.69 -6.77
N CYS A 54 -1.88 4.75 -7.55
CA CYS A 54 -0.61 5.31 -7.96
C CYS A 54 -0.52 6.75 -7.45
N ARG A 55 0.41 7.03 -6.54
CA ARG A 55 0.60 8.36 -5.97
C ARG A 55 2.08 8.69 -5.83
N ARG A 56 2.39 9.98 -5.78
CA ARG A 56 3.74 10.40 -5.40
C ARG A 56 4.01 9.96 -3.97
N SER A 57 5.21 9.45 -3.72
CA SER A 57 5.62 9.08 -2.38
C SER A 57 7.13 9.09 -2.29
N ASP A 58 7.61 9.47 -1.11
CA ASP A 58 9.00 9.31 -0.73
C ASP A 58 9.27 7.97 -0.04
N ALA A 59 8.19 7.21 0.24
CA ALA A 59 8.31 5.88 0.79
C ALA A 59 8.94 4.92 -0.23
N THR A 60 9.97 4.20 0.19
CA THR A 60 10.64 3.19 -0.64
C THR A 60 10.60 1.84 0.04
N PHE A 61 10.21 0.80 -0.68
CA PHE A 61 10.11 -0.57 -0.17
C PHE A 61 11.14 -1.51 -0.78
N GLU A 62 11.44 -2.60 -0.10
CA GLU A 62 12.16 -3.71 -0.71
C GLU A 62 11.35 -4.31 -1.88
N PRO A 63 12.00 -4.79 -2.94
CA PRO A 63 11.32 -5.51 -4.02
C PRO A 63 10.50 -6.68 -3.47
N PHE A 64 9.30 -6.87 -4.01
CA PHE A 64 8.47 -8.01 -3.66
C PHE A 64 9.17 -9.32 -4.06
N SER A 65 9.24 -10.27 -3.11
CA SER A 65 9.81 -11.60 -3.33
C SER A 65 8.80 -12.69 -2.94
N HIS A 66 8.65 -13.69 -3.81
CA HIS A 66 7.81 -14.86 -3.57
C HIS A 66 8.43 -15.89 -2.60
N ASP A 67 9.70 -15.70 -2.19
CA ASP A 67 10.51 -16.75 -1.53
C ASP A 67 10.47 -16.71 0.00
N THR A 68 9.44 -16.12 0.61
CA THR A 68 9.43 -15.88 2.06
C THR A 68 8.51 -16.85 2.79
N GLN A 69 8.95 -18.11 2.87
CA GLN A 69 8.54 -18.98 3.98
C GLN A 69 9.01 -18.35 5.29
N GLY A 70 8.15 -17.55 5.92
CA GLY A 70 8.40 -16.88 7.20
C GLY A 70 8.55 -15.36 7.17
N ALA A 71 8.09 -14.65 6.13
CA ALA A 71 8.15 -13.18 6.10
C ALA A 71 7.55 -12.57 7.37
N HIS A 72 8.37 -11.79 8.08
CA HIS A 72 7.88 -10.90 9.13
C HIS A 72 6.80 -10.01 8.53
N THR A 73 5.58 -10.16 9.04
CA THR A 73 4.46 -9.35 8.59
C THR A 73 4.58 -7.99 9.26
N HIS A 74 4.82 -6.96 8.46
CA HIS A 74 4.90 -5.58 8.90
C HIS A 74 3.51 -4.93 8.85
N ARG A 75 3.22 -4.08 9.84
CA ARG A 75 1.99 -3.29 9.88
C ARG A 75 2.29 -1.89 9.38
N TYR A 76 1.43 -1.38 8.51
CA TYR A 76 1.58 -0.05 7.92
C TYR A 76 0.28 0.74 8.03
N LEU A 77 0.41 2.02 8.35
CA LEU A 77 -0.62 3.02 8.07
C LEU A 77 -0.37 3.57 6.66
N VAL A 78 -1.33 3.33 5.78
CA VAL A 78 -1.36 3.83 4.41
C VAL A 78 -2.30 5.03 4.39
N SER A 79 -1.79 6.22 4.12
CA SER A 79 -2.57 7.44 3.97
C SER A 79 -2.35 8.03 2.59
N TYR A 80 -3.40 8.39 1.87
CA TYR A 80 -3.26 9.02 0.55
C TYR A 80 -4.41 9.97 0.24
N ASP A 81 -4.14 10.97 -0.60
CA ASP A 81 -5.13 11.84 -1.21
C ASP A 81 -5.11 11.67 -2.75
N ASP A 82 -5.50 12.68 -3.51
CA ASP A 82 -5.49 12.62 -4.98
C ASP A 82 -4.08 12.71 -5.59
N THR A 83 -3.09 13.23 -4.87
CA THR A 83 -1.75 13.51 -5.40
C THR A 83 -0.64 12.72 -4.73
N ASP A 84 -0.73 12.53 -3.42
CA ASP A 84 0.37 12.02 -2.59
C ASP A 84 -0.07 10.85 -1.71
N ALA A 85 0.89 9.98 -1.41
CA ALA A 85 0.74 8.88 -0.46
C ALA A 85 1.88 8.89 0.56
N ARG A 86 1.51 8.68 1.81
CA ARG A 86 2.41 8.56 2.95
C ARG A 86 2.21 7.21 3.61
N ILE A 87 3.33 6.51 3.83
CA ILE A 87 3.33 5.21 4.51
C ILE A 87 4.13 5.32 5.79
N THR A 88 3.55 4.91 6.90
CA THR A 88 4.22 4.87 8.20
C THR A 88 4.21 3.45 8.72
N GLN A 89 5.38 2.94 9.12
CA GLN A 89 5.46 1.64 9.75
C GLN A 89 4.96 1.73 11.19
N LEU A 90 4.04 0.83 11.55
CA LEU A 90 3.49 0.74 12.88
C LEU A 90 4.25 -0.32 13.69
N SER A 91 4.59 0.05 14.91
CA SER A 91 5.10 -0.80 15.96
C SER A 91 3.96 -1.49 16.74
N GLY A 92 4.30 -2.55 17.49
CA GLY A 92 3.31 -3.34 18.23
C GLY A 92 2.53 -2.57 19.30
N ASN A 93 3.02 -1.42 19.74
CA ASN A 93 2.41 -0.58 20.77
C ASN A 93 1.64 0.62 20.19
N ASP A 94 1.67 0.83 18.88
CA ASP A 94 0.92 1.93 18.27
C ASP A 94 -0.57 1.66 18.38
N ALA A 95 -1.33 2.72 18.71
CA ALA A 95 -2.77 2.67 18.85
C ALA A 95 -3.39 1.94 17.63
N PRO A 96 -4.45 1.12 17.83
CA PRO A 96 -5.10 0.46 16.73
C PRO A 96 -5.54 1.53 15.74
N CYS A 97 -5.11 1.38 14.49
CA CYS A 97 -5.60 2.26 13.47
C CYS A 97 -7.11 2.09 13.43
N ALA A 98 -7.83 3.15 13.74
CA ALA A 98 -9.18 3.27 13.26
C ALA A 98 -9.05 3.41 11.74
N ALA A 99 -9.17 2.30 11.01
CA ALA A 99 -9.59 2.41 9.62
C ALA A 99 -10.88 3.22 9.67
N ASP A 100 -10.95 4.38 9.02
CA ASP A 100 -12.14 5.21 9.07
C ASP A 100 -13.24 4.49 8.25
N PRO A 101 -14.17 3.73 8.86
CA PRO A 101 -15.02 2.82 8.12
C PRO A 101 -16.31 3.52 7.68
N ALA A 102 -16.57 4.76 8.13
CA ALA A 102 -17.87 5.40 8.02
C ALA A 102 -17.75 6.93 8.12
N GLY A 103 -17.49 7.58 6.99
CA GLY A 103 -17.52 9.03 6.87
C GLY A 103 -16.31 9.56 6.13
N GLN A 104 -16.23 9.30 4.82
CA GLN A 104 -15.30 10.02 3.95
C GLN A 104 -15.64 11.51 4.01
N ASP A 105 -14.97 12.24 4.88
CA ASP A 105 -14.78 13.66 4.71
C ASP A 105 -13.87 13.81 3.48
N PRO A 106 -14.35 14.33 2.35
CA PRO A 106 -13.52 14.49 1.15
C PRO A 106 -12.36 15.46 1.38
N ALA A 107 -12.35 16.23 2.48
CA ALA A 107 -11.23 17.06 2.88
C ALA A 107 -10.13 16.28 3.63
N LYS A 108 -10.32 14.99 3.95
CA LYS A 108 -9.33 14.17 4.65
C LYS A 108 -8.74 13.10 3.74
N PRO A 109 -7.43 12.81 3.89
CA PRO A 109 -6.81 11.72 3.15
C PRO A 109 -7.44 10.39 3.56
N THR A 110 -7.58 9.49 2.58
CA THR A 110 -8.06 8.13 2.82
C THR A 110 -6.99 7.36 3.59
N GLN A 111 -7.39 6.65 4.65
CA GLN A 111 -6.47 5.94 5.54
C GLN A 111 -6.87 4.48 5.72
N TYR A 112 -5.89 3.59 5.54
CA TYR A 112 -6.03 2.15 5.78
C TYR A 112 -4.89 1.64 6.64
N CYS A 113 -5.21 0.66 7.48
CA CYS A 113 -4.18 -0.18 8.07
C CYS A 113 -4.08 -1.51 7.38
N ALA A 114 -2.89 -1.77 6.87
CA ALA A 114 -2.59 -2.92 6.06
C ALA A 114 -1.39 -3.66 6.61
N VAL A 115 -1.33 -4.95 6.30
CA VAL A 115 -0.14 -5.76 6.50
C VAL A 115 0.58 -6.04 5.20
N SER A 116 1.90 -6.05 5.25
CA SER A 116 2.75 -6.42 4.13
C SER A 116 3.91 -7.30 4.57
N ALA A 117 4.34 -8.19 3.69
CA ALA A 117 5.60 -8.91 3.83
C ALA A 117 6.82 -8.04 3.47
N GLN A 118 6.61 -6.91 2.80
CA GLN A 118 7.68 -6.03 2.37
C GLN A 118 8.11 -5.11 3.49
N LYS A 119 9.43 -4.91 3.60
CA LYS A 119 10.02 -3.96 4.54
C LYS A 119 10.12 -2.57 3.93
N LEU A 120 9.80 -1.57 4.75
CA LEU A 120 9.99 -0.16 4.43
C LEU A 120 11.47 0.19 4.61
N LEU A 121 12.10 0.69 3.54
CA LEU A 121 13.50 1.10 3.51
C LEU A 121 13.68 2.56 3.92
N SER A 122 12.71 3.41 3.60
CA SER A 122 12.68 4.82 3.95
C SER A 122 11.23 5.29 3.97
N GLU A 123 10.80 5.97 5.02
CA GLU A 123 9.42 6.52 5.13
C GLU A 123 9.21 7.75 4.24
N GLY A 124 10.30 8.41 3.84
CA GLY A 124 10.22 9.70 3.19
C GLY A 124 9.90 10.83 4.17
N ASN A 125 10.61 11.96 4.06
CA ASN A 125 10.52 13.07 5.03
C ASN A 125 9.69 14.23 4.45
#